data_AF-A0A7S2D3U9-F1
#
_entry.id   AF-A0A7S2D3U9-F1
#
_cell.length_a   1.000
_cell.length_b   1.000
_cell.length_c   1.000
_cell.angle_alpha   90.00
_cell.angle_beta   90.00
_cell.angle_gamma   90.00
#
_symmetry.space_group_name_H-M   'P 1'
#
loop_
_entity.id
_entity.type
_entity.pdbx_description
1 polymer ?
#
loop_
_entity_poly.entity_id
_entity_poly.type
_entity_poly.pdbx_seq_one_letter_code
_entity_poly.pdbx_strand_id
1 'polypeptide(L)'
;KIFPRFYFVSAIALLDMLANGTNPPKIIPYLGDCYDSLNDVRFVADPEKEGELSTKTVDLMIAKDKEKMPMFETFTMEGEVEVYLNNLTEHMRYTLKLWLRDGVEAGSAWDIGEADKRRH
;
A
#
# COMPACT_ATOMS: atom_id res chain seq x y z
N LYS A 1 -6.68 18.10 13.00
CA LYS A 1 -7.13 17.36 11.78
C LYS A 1 -6.49 16.00 11.80
N ILE A 2 -7.23 14.95 11.46
CA ILE A 2 -6.80 13.56 11.66
C ILE A 2 -5.84 13.13 10.54
N PHE A 3 -5.84 13.78 9.36
CA PHE A 3 -4.89 13.52 8.27
C PHE A 3 -4.20 14.80 7.71
N PRO A 4 -2.96 15.14 8.13
CA PRO A 4 -2.26 16.36 7.68
C PRO A 4 -1.95 16.43 6.18
N ARG A 5 -1.88 15.30 5.48
CA ARG A 5 -1.53 15.28 4.05
C ARG A 5 -2.58 15.95 3.15
N PHE A 6 -3.80 16.14 3.62
CA PHE A 6 -4.84 16.90 2.92
C PHE A 6 -4.50 18.37 2.69
N TYR A 7 -3.52 18.94 3.42
CA TYR A 7 -3.07 20.31 3.15
C TYR A 7 -2.31 20.45 1.83
N PHE A 8 -1.83 19.34 1.25
CA PHE A 8 -1.10 19.33 -0.01
C PHE A 8 -1.97 18.99 -1.23
N VAL A 9 -3.22 18.58 -0.99
CA VAL A 9 -4.18 18.22 -2.04
C VAL A 9 -4.96 19.47 -2.48
N SER A 10 -5.32 19.54 -3.76
CA SER A 10 -6.16 20.64 -4.25
C SER A 10 -7.53 20.69 -3.55
N ALA A 11 -8.14 21.87 -3.44
CA ALA A 11 -9.43 22.02 -2.77
C ALA A 11 -10.55 21.17 -3.42
N ILE A 12 -10.51 21.02 -4.75
CA ILE A 12 -11.47 20.20 -5.51
C ILE A 12 -11.29 18.73 -5.17
N ALA A 13 -10.05 18.22 -5.25
CA ALA A 13 -9.75 16.83 -4.92
C ALA A 13 -10.08 16.51 -3.46
N LEU A 14 -9.76 17.43 -2.53
CA LEU A 14 -10.10 17.25 -1.12
C LEU A 14 -11.62 17.11 -0.90
N LEU A 15 -12.42 17.96 -1.52
CA LEU A 15 -13.89 17.88 -1.42
C LEU A 15 -14.41 16.57 -2.01
N ASP A 16 -13.86 16.13 -3.15
CA ASP A 16 -14.24 14.88 -3.79
C ASP A 16 -13.87 13.66 -2.92
N MET A 17 -12.70 13.71 -2.26
CA MET A 17 -12.26 12.68 -1.33
C MET A 17 -13.15 12.59 -0.09
N LEU A 18 -13.59 13.72 0.45
CA LEU A 18 -14.50 13.75 1.60
C LEU A 18 -15.92 13.30 1.21
N ALA A 19 -16.41 13.69 0.03
CA ALA A 19 -17.72 13.32 -0.47
C ALA A 19 -17.83 11.83 -0.81
N ASN A 20 -16.75 11.22 -1.31
CA ASN A 20 -16.69 9.82 -1.71
C ASN A 20 -15.84 8.96 -0.75
N GLY A 21 -15.61 9.41 0.49
CA GLY A 21 -14.65 8.77 1.39
C GLY A 21 -14.93 7.29 1.66
N THR A 22 -16.18 6.86 1.59
CA THR A 22 -16.62 5.46 1.76
C THR A 22 -16.48 4.59 0.51
N ASN A 23 -16.02 5.15 -0.61
CA ASN A 23 -15.81 4.47 -1.89
C ASN A 23 -14.33 4.56 -2.31
N PRO A 24 -13.47 3.68 -1.78
CA PRO A 24 -12.03 3.75 -2.02
C PRO A 24 -11.60 3.81 -3.49
N PRO A 25 -12.23 3.10 -4.45
CA PRO A 25 -11.92 3.22 -5.88
C PRO A 25 -11.92 4.65 -6.42
N LYS A 26 -12.78 5.54 -5.89
CA LYS A 26 -12.82 6.95 -6.27
C LYS A 26 -11.72 7.79 -5.62
N ILE A 27 -11.11 7.28 -4.56
CA ILE A 27 -10.06 7.94 -3.78
C ILE A 27 -8.67 7.59 -4.32
N ILE A 28 -8.51 6.39 -4.88
CA ILE A 28 -7.25 5.89 -5.45
C ILE A 28 -6.55 6.89 -6.39
N PRO A 29 -7.24 7.58 -7.32
CA PRO A 29 -6.59 8.55 -8.21
C PRO A 29 -5.86 9.70 -7.48
N TYR A 30 -6.27 10.01 -6.25
CA TYR A 30 -5.69 11.08 -5.44
C TYR A 30 -4.56 10.59 -4.52
N LEU A 31 -4.23 9.29 -4.52
CA LEU A 31 -3.13 8.76 -3.71
C LEU A 31 -1.79 9.39 -4.08
N GLY A 32 -1.54 9.63 -5.37
CA GLY A 32 -0.32 10.28 -5.84
C GLY A 32 -0.12 11.71 -5.32
N ASP A 33 -1.22 12.40 -4.99
CA ASP A 33 -1.21 13.74 -4.40
C ASP A 33 -0.99 13.69 -2.87
N CYS A 34 -1.41 12.60 -2.23
CA CYS A 34 -1.25 12.40 -0.78
C CYS A 34 0.10 11.78 -0.40
N TYR A 35 0.73 11.04 -1.30
CA TYR A 35 1.93 10.24 -1.06
C TYR A 35 2.99 10.46 -2.13
N ASP A 36 4.25 10.55 -1.72
CA ASP A 36 5.37 10.61 -2.66
C ASP A 36 5.69 9.24 -3.26
N SER A 37 5.64 8.19 -2.44
CA SER A 37 6.07 6.83 -2.80
C SER A 37 4.94 5.88 -3.21
N LEU A 38 3.69 6.35 -3.28
CA LEU A 38 2.53 5.55 -3.65
C LEU A 38 1.74 6.27 -4.73
N ASN A 39 1.34 5.54 -5.76
CA ASN A 39 0.54 6.05 -6.86
C ASN A 39 -0.78 5.32 -7.00
N ASP A 40 -0.79 4.00 -6.82
CA ASP A 40 -1.96 3.16 -7.05
C ASP A 40 -1.90 1.89 -6.17
N VAL A 41 -3.01 1.17 -6.08
CA VAL A 41 -3.16 -0.09 -5.34
C VAL A 41 -3.99 -1.08 -6.13
N ARG A 42 -3.76 -2.38 -5.91
CA ARG A 42 -4.58 -3.44 -6.52
C ARG A 42 -5.63 -3.94 -5.55
N PHE A 43 -6.88 -3.93 -5.97
CA PHE A 43 -7.96 -4.59 -5.25
C PHE A 43 -7.93 -6.11 -5.44
N VAL A 44 -8.24 -6.87 -4.38
CA VAL A 44 -8.35 -8.34 -4.43
C VAL A 44 -9.64 -8.78 -5.13
N ALA A 45 -9.74 -10.05 -5.51
CA ALA A 45 -11.01 -10.62 -5.97
C ALA A 45 -12.06 -10.57 -4.86
N ASP A 46 -13.31 -10.26 -5.21
CA ASP A 46 -14.43 -10.24 -4.28
C ASP A 46 -14.84 -11.69 -3.93
N PRO A 47 -14.79 -12.09 -2.64
CA PRO A 47 -15.18 -13.44 -2.23
C PRO A 47 -16.68 -13.72 -2.39
N GLU A 48 -17.52 -12.69 -2.45
CA GLU A 48 -18.97 -12.82 -2.58
C GLU A 48 -19.45 -12.76 -4.04
N LYS A 49 -18.62 -12.24 -4.95
CA LYS A 49 -18.97 -12.02 -6.35
C LYS A 49 -17.90 -12.55 -7.30
N GLU A 50 -18.18 -13.72 -7.86
CA GLU A 50 -17.27 -14.38 -8.78
C GLU A 50 -16.95 -13.50 -10.00
N GLY A 51 -15.67 -13.21 -10.21
CA GLY A 51 -15.17 -12.40 -11.32
C GLY A 51 -15.13 -10.89 -11.08
N GLU A 52 -15.61 -10.39 -9.94
CA GLU A 52 -15.50 -8.97 -9.57
C GLU A 52 -14.31 -8.73 -8.62
N LEU A 53 -13.80 -7.49 -8.62
CA LEU A 53 -12.81 -7.04 -7.65
C LEU A 53 -13.52 -6.42 -6.44
N SER A 54 -12.95 -6.64 -5.26
CA SER A 54 -13.33 -5.95 -4.03
C SER A 54 -13.22 -4.44 -4.23
N THR A 55 -14.07 -3.68 -3.55
CA THR A 55 -14.01 -2.22 -3.55
C THR A 55 -13.27 -1.67 -2.34
N LYS A 56 -12.79 -2.52 -1.43
CA LYS A 56 -12.20 -2.07 -0.16
C LYS A 56 -10.91 -2.78 0.18
N THR A 57 -10.75 -4.03 -0.22
CA THR A 57 -9.60 -4.83 0.15
C THR A 57 -8.55 -4.81 -0.96
N VAL A 58 -7.31 -4.53 -0.58
CA VAL A 58 -6.15 -4.42 -1.47
C VAL A 58 -5.01 -5.30 -1.00
N ASP A 59 -4.12 -5.69 -1.92
CA ASP A 59 -3.01 -6.61 -1.62
C ASP A 59 -1.69 -6.23 -2.29
N LEU A 60 -1.66 -5.17 -3.09
CA LEU A 60 -0.48 -4.73 -3.82
C LEU A 60 -0.46 -3.21 -3.90
N MET A 61 0.73 -2.65 -3.70
CA MET A 61 1.02 -1.22 -3.81
C MET A 61 1.83 -0.96 -5.06
N ILE A 62 1.52 0.14 -5.74
CA ILE A 62 2.18 0.56 -6.98
C ILE A 62 2.76 1.95 -6.76
N ALA A 63 4.07 2.08 -6.91
CA ALA A 63 4.78 3.35 -6.79
C ALA A 63 4.68 4.18 -8.09
N LYS A 64 5.12 5.44 -8.03
CA LYS A 64 5.06 6.39 -9.16
C LYS A 64 5.94 5.99 -10.35
N ASP A 65 7.03 5.28 -10.08
CA ASP A 65 7.92 4.67 -11.08
C ASP A 65 7.40 3.32 -11.61
N LYS A 66 6.19 2.91 -11.18
CA LYS A 66 5.52 1.65 -11.52
C LYS A 66 6.13 0.42 -10.87
N GLU A 67 6.97 0.59 -9.85
CA GLU A 67 7.36 -0.53 -8.98
C GLU A 67 6.11 -1.12 -8.33
N LYS A 68 6.01 -2.46 -8.35
CA LYS A 68 4.90 -3.20 -7.75
C LYS A 68 5.42 -3.93 -6.52
N MET A 69 4.89 -3.56 -5.36
CA MET A 69 5.25 -4.18 -4.10
C MET A 69 4.02 -4.88 -3.49
N PRO A 70 4.03 -6.22 -3.40
CA PRO A 70 2.96 -6.93 -2.70
C PRO A 70 2.96 -6.56 -1.22
N MET A 71 1.77 -6.35 -0.68
CA MET A 71 1.59 -6.21 0.76
C MET A 71 1.82 -7.55 1.44
N PHE A 72 2.38 -7.51 2.66
CA PHE A 72 2.62 -8.75 3.41
C PHE A 72 1.31 -9.43 3.84
N GLU A 73 0.29 -8.61 4.10
CA GLU A 73 -1.08 -9.01 4.38
C GLU A 73 -2.04 -8.10 3.60
N THR A 74 -3.23 -8.59 3.29
CA THR A 74 -4.27 -7.77 2.65
C THR A 74 -4.70 -6.64 3.59
N PHE A 75 -5.06 -5.50 3.01
CA PHE A 75 -5.49 -4.33 3.76
C PHE A 75 -6.90 -3.92 3.32
N THR A 76 -7.80 -3.69 4.28
CA THR A 76 -9.17 -3.26 4.00
C THR A 76 -9.36 -1.80 4.38
N MET A 77 -9.84 -1.00 3.43
CA MET A 77 -10.14 0.41 3.62
C MET A 77 -11.54 0.56 4.23
N GLU A 78 -11.59 0.66 5.56
CA GLU A 78 -12.85 0.79 6.32
C GLU A 78 -12.93 2.11 7.09
N GLY A 79 -14.16 2.62 7.22
CA GLY A 79 -14.45 3.84 7.97
C GLY A 79 -14.20 5.12 7.17
N GLU A 80 -13.87 6.19 7.88
CA GLU A 80 -13.63 7.51 7.30
C GLU A 80 -12.30 7.56 6.52
N VAL A 81 -12.28 8.36 5.44
CA VAL A 81 -11.10 8.50 4.56
C VAL A 81 -9.82 8.88 5.30
N GLU A 82 -9.91 9.79 6.27
CA GLU A 82 -8.75 10.20 7.08
C GLU A 82 -8.19 9.03 7.91
N VAL A 83 -9.07 8.16 8.39
CA VAL A 83 -8.70 7.05 9.29
C VAL A 83 -8.04 5.94 8.48
N TYR A 84 -8.66 5.43 7.42
CA TYR A 84 -8.04 4.35 6.67
C TYR A 84 -6.80 4.79 5.90
N LEU A 85 -6.68 6.05 5.48
CA LEU A 85 -5.44 6.52 4.84
C LEU A 85 -4.29 6.57 5.86
N ASN A 86 -4.54 6.94 7.11
CA ASN A 86 -3.52 6.80 8.16
C ASN A 86 -3.18 5.33 8.42
N ASN A 87 -4.18 4.46 8.53
CA ASN A 87 -3.94 3.02 8.72
C ASN A 87 -3.16 2.41 7.55
N LEU A 88 -3.46 2.83 6.31
CA LEU A 88 -2.71 2.42 5.12
C LEU A 88 -1.23 2.82 5.25
N THR A 89 -0.95 4.00 5.80
CA THR A 89 0.44 4.44 6.02
C THR A 89 1.17 3.57 7.01
N GLU A 90 0.52 3.18 8.11
CA GLU A 90 1.11 2.25 9.07
C GLU A 90 1.30 0.86 8.46
N HIS A 91 0.35 0.40 7.64
CA HIS A 91 0.46 -0.87 6.90
C HIS A 91 1.61 -0.87 5.89
N MET A 92 1.81 0.24 5.18
CA MET A 92 2.97 0.45 4.29
C MET A 92 4.28 0.31 5.06
N ARG A 93 4.39 0.99 6.21
CA ARG A 93 5.59 0.93 7.06
C ARG A 93 5.83 -0.48 7.58
N TYR A 94 4.78 -1.18 7.99
CA TYR A 94 4.86 -2.56 8.45
C TYR A 94 5.34 -3.50 7.35
N THR A 95 4.71 -3.44 6.17
CA THR A 95 5.08 -4.21 4.98
C THR A 95 6.56 -4.02 4.62
N LEU A 96 7.02 -2.76 4.58
CA LEU A 96 8.43 -2.45 4.27
C LEU A 96 9.40 -3.01 5.31
N LYS A 97 9.06 -2.94 6.61
CA LYS A 97 9.89 -3.52 7.67
C LYS A 97 10.05 -5.02 7.51
N LEU A 98 9.00 -5.72 7.12
CA LEU A 98 9.04 -7.17 6.90
C LEU A 98 9.87 -7.52 5.66
N TRP A 99 9.64 -6.86 4.53
CA TRP A 99 10.46 -7.06 3.33
C TRP A 99 11.95 -6.78 3.58
N LEU A 100 12.25 -5.73 4.34
CA LEU A 100 13.62 -5.42 4.72
C LEU A 100 14.24 -6.52 5.60
N ARG A 101 13.51 -7.00 6.62
CA ARG A 101 13.97 -8.10 7.48
C ARG A 101 14.25 -9.35 6.65
N ASP A 102 13.30 -9.75 5.81
CA ASP A 102 13.43 -10.94 4.98
C ASP A 102 14.60 -10.80 3.99
N GLY A 103 14.84 -9.59 3.46
CA GLY A 103 16.00 -9.28 2.63
C GLY A 103 17.33 -9.37 3.37
N VAL A 104 17.40 -8.91 4.62
CA VAL A 104 18.59 -9.01 5.47
C VAL A 104 18.89 -10.47 5.83
N GLU A 105 17.87 -11.25 6.17
CA GLU A 105 18.00 -12.68 6.46
C GLU A 105 18.47 -13.45 5.23
N ALA A 106 17.87 -13.16 4.07
CA ALA A 106 18.34 -13.71 2.80
C ALA A 106 19.80 -13.33 2.55
N GLY A 107 20.18 -12.05 2.59
CA GLY A 107 21.56 -11.62 2.38
C GLY A 107 22.57 -12.33 3.31
N SER A 108 22.23 -12.45 4.59
CA SER A 108 23.08 -13.14 5.58
C SER A 108 23.26 -14.63 5.25
N ALA A 109 22.20 -15.30 4.77
CA ALA A 109 22.28 -16.70 4.36
C ALA A 109 23.12 -16.90 3.09
N TRP A 110 23.10 -15.93 2.17
CA TRP A 110 23.92 -15.97 0.95
C TRP A 110 25.41 -15.89 1.27
N ASP A 111 25.83 -15.03 2.21
CA ASP A 111 27.23 -14.92 2.64
C ASP A 111 27.77 -16.25 3.22
N ILE A 112 26.93 -17.01 3.93
CA ILE A 112 27.27 -18.32 4.49
C ILE A 112 27.41 -19.37 3.37
N GLY A 113 26.46 -19.40 2.44
CA GLY A 113 26.47 -20.37 1.33
C GLY A 113 27.62 -20.18 0.33
N GLU A 114 28.09 -18.94 0.15
CA GLU A 114 29.22 -18.64 -0.72
C GLU A 114 30.57 -18.98 -0.06
N ALA A 115 30.68 -18.84 1.26
CA ALA A 115 31.84 -19.30 2.02
C ALA A 115 32.02 -20.83 1.96
N ASP A 116 30.91 -21.58 1.88
CA ASP A 116 30.93 -23.04 1.77
C ASP A 116 31.27 -23.51 0.33
N LYS A 117 30.78 -22.80 -0.70
CA LYS A 117 31.13 -23.07 -2.11
C LYS A 117 32.59 -22.80 -2.46
N ARG A 118 33.26 -21.87 -1.78
CA ARG A 118 34.70 -21.59 -1.99
C ARG A 118 35.63 -22.58 -1.29
N ARG A 119 35.10 -23.51 -0.48
CA ARG A 119 35.87 -24.53 0.25
C ARG A 119 35.93 -25.88 -0.47
N HIS A 120 35.33 -25.99 -1.65
CA HIS A 120 35.42 -27.13 -2.57
C HIS A 120 35.99 -26.68 -3.91
#